data_AF-A0A485B4U3-F1
#
_entry.id   AF-A0A485B4U3-F1
#
_cell.length_a   1.000
_cell.length_b   1.000
_cell.length_c   1.000
_cell.angle_alpha   90.00
_cell.angle_beta   90.00
_cell.angle_gamma   90.00
#
_symmetry.space_group_name_H-M   'P 1'
#
loop_
_entity.id
_entity.type
_entity.pdbx_description
1 polymer ?
#
loop_
_entity_poly.entity_id
_entity_poly.type
_entity_poly.pdbx_seq_one_letter_code
_entity_poly.pdbx_strand_id
1 'polypeptide(L)'
;MSETVRVDPTNDRLSALVEIYRMMRPGEPPTREAAENLFENLFFSEDRYDLSAVGRMKFNRSLLRDEIEGSGILSKDDIIQGDEEAHRYP
;
A
#
# COMPACT_ATOMS: atom_id res chain seq x y z
N MET A 1 12.76 -18.97 -1.72
CA MET A 1 11.80 -17.97 -2.26
C MET A 1 10.47 -18.22 -1.57
N SER A 2 9.85 -17.15 -1.06
CA SER A 2 8.53 -17.22 -0.40
C SER A 2 7.47 -17.81 -1.35
N GLU A 3 6.48 -18.50 -0.82
CA GLU A 3 5.38 -19.09 -1.61
C GLU A 3 4.57 -17.99 -2.34
N THR A 4 4.42 -16.82 -1.72
CA THR A 4 3.74 -15.65 -2.30
C THR A 4 4.43 -15.15 -3.58
N VAL A 5 5.76 -15.05 -3.58
CA VAL A 5 6.54 -14.62 -4.76
C VAL A 5 6.48 -15.64 -5.89
N ARG A 6 6.26 -16.93 -5.59
CA ARG A 6 6.17 -17.96 -6.63
C ARG A 6 4.87 -17.91 -7.42
N VAL A 7 3.80 -17.44 -6.80
CA VAL A 7 2.47 -17.34 -7.42
C VAL A 7 2.17 -15.94 -7.97
N ASP A 8 3.01 -14.95 -7.65
CA ASP A 8 2.92 -13.59 -8.19
C ASP A 8 3.21 -13.60 -9.71
N PRO A 9 2.24 -13.19 -10.56
CA PRO A 9 2.44 -13.14 -12.01
C PRO A 9 3.30 -11.94 -12.46
N THR A 10 3.64 -11.02 -11.57
CA THR A 10 4.32 -9.76 -11.88
C THR A 10 5.84 -9.87 -11.66
N ASN A 11 6.62 -9.18 -12.49
CA ASN A 11 8.09 -9.29 -12.50
C ASN A 11 8.80 -7.94 -12.37
N ASP A 12 8.06 -6.85 -12.46
CA ASP A 12 8.57 -5.49 -12.35
C ASP A 12 7.48 -4.53 -11.85
N ARG A 13 7.88 -3.31 -11.45
CA ARG A 13 6.96 -2.30 -10.90
C ARG A 13 5.82 -1.96 -11.86
N LEU A 14 6.07 -1.86 -13.16
CA LEU A 14 5.02 -1.51 -14.12
C LEU A 14 4.00 -2.65 -14.21
N SER A 15 4.45 -3.90 -14.30
CA SER A 15 3.56 -5.06 -14.33
C SER A 15 2.69 -5.15 -13.07
N ALA A 16 3.26 -4.87 -11.90
CA ALA A 16 2.52 -4.79 -10.63
C ALA A 16 1.47 -3.67 -10.63
N LEU A 17 1.83 -2.47 -11.07
CA LEU A 17 0.90 -1.34 -11.16
C LEU A 17 -0.24 -1.61 -12.15
N VAL A 18 0.06 -2.26 -13.27
CA VAL A 18 -0.94 -2.64 -14.28
C VAL A 18 -1.93 -3.67 -13.72
N GLU A 19 -1.46 -4.67 -12.97
CA GLU A 19 -2.34 -5.64 -12.32
C GLU A 19 -3.23 -4.97 -11.26
N ILE A 20 -2.68 -4.07 -10.44
CA ILE A 20 -3.47 -3.28 -9.48
C ILE A 20 -4.53 -2.45 -10.20
N TYR A 21 -4.17 -1.79 -11.30
CA TYR A 21 -5.11 -0.99 -12.10
C TYR A 21 -6.26 -1.87 -12.64
N ARG A 22 -5.95 -3.04 -13.19
CA ARG A 22 -6.95 -3.98 -13.74
C ARG A 22 -7.93 -4.47 -12.68
N MET A 23 -7.47 -4.71 -11.46
CA MET A 23 -8.35 -5.11 -10.36
C MET A 23 -9.30 -4.00 -9.92
N MET A 24 -8.80 -2.76 -9.85
CA MET A 24 -9.59 -1.59 -9.41
C MET A 24 -10.53 -1.06 -10.49
N ARG A 25 -10.14 -1.19 -11.77
CA ARG A 25 -10.88 -0.69 -12.94
C ARG A 25 -11.00 -1.78 -14.03
N PRO A 26 -11.83 -2.80 -13.79
CA PRO A 26 -11.96 -3.90 -14.74
C PRO A 26 -12.55 -3.42 -16.07
N GLY A 27 -11.86 -3.75 -17.17
CA GLY A 27 -12.29 -3.42 -18.54
C GLY A 27 -11.77 -2.09 -19.10
N GLU A 28 -11.15 -1.24 -18.28
CA GLU A 28 -10.44 -0.05 -18.78
C GLU A 28 -9.01 -0.43 -19.23
N PRO A 29 -8.57 -0.03 -20.45
CA PRO A 29 -7.19 -0.28 -20.87
C PRO A 29 -6.20 0.52 -20.01
N PRO A 30 -5.24 -0.13 -19.33
CA PRO A 30 -4.28 0.56 -18.48
C PRO A 30 -3.21 1.27 -19.32
N THR A 31 -2.91 2.52 -18.98
CA THR A 31 -1.65 3.18 -19.38
C THR A 31 -0.70 3.24 -18.19
N ARG A 32 0.60 3.40 -18.46
CA ARG A 32 1.62 3.55 -17.40
C ARG A 32 1.23 4.67 -16.44
N GLU A 33 0.91 5.83 -17.00
CA GLU A 33 0.62 7.05 -16.25
C GLU A 33 -0.67 6.90 -15.45
N ALA A 34 -1.70 6.25 -16.02
CA ALA A 34 -2.95 6.01 -15.31
C ALA A 34 -2.76 5.02 -14.15
N ALA A 35 -1.96 3.97 -14.34
CA ALA A 35 -1.65 2.99 -13.30
C ALA A 35 -0.82 3.59 -12.16
N GLU A 36 0.22 4.36 -12.50
CA GLU A 36 1.03 5.09 -11.52
C GLU A 36 0.18 6.09 -10.74
N ASN A 37 -0.57 6.95 -11.42
CA ASN A 37 -1.42 7.94 -10.76
C ASN A 37 -2.50 7.29 -9.90
N LEU A 38 -3.09 6.17 -10.33
CA LEU A 38 -4.08 5.45 -9.52
C LEU A 38 -3.44 4.96 -8.22
N PHE A 39 -2.28 4.31 -8.29
CA PHE A 39 -1.61 3.76 -7.12
C PHE A 39 -1.14 4.85 -6.14
N GLU A 40 -0.54 5.92 -6.64
CA GLU A 40 -0.12 7.06 -5.79
C GLU A 40 -1.33 7.66 -5.05
N ASN A 41 -2.45 7.81 -5.74
CA ASN A 41 -3.68 8.37 -5.15
C ASN A 41 -4.39 7.43 -4.16
N LEU A 42 -4.07 6.13 -4.13
CA LEU A 42 -4.72 5.22 -3.17
C LEU A 42 -4.28 5.47 -1.73
N PHE A 43 -2.99 5.77 -1.52
CA PHE A 43 -2.39 5.76 -0.19
C PHE A 43 -1.40 6.90 0.08
N PHE A 44 -0.86 7.53 -0.97
CA PHE A 44 0.30 8.44 -0.88
C PHE A 44 -0.04 9.89 -1.24
N SER A 45 -1.31 10.19 -1.50
CA SER A 45 -1.80 11.54 -1.83
C SER A 45 -2.59 12.12 -0.66
N GLU A 46 -2.10 13.23 -0.10
CA GLU A 46 -2.74 13.92 1.04
C GLU A 46 -4.15 14.41 0.70
N ASP A 47 -4.42 14.73 -0.57
CA ASP A 47 -5.74 15.16 -1.04
C ASP A 47 -6.75 14.01 -1.16
N ARG A 48 -6.28 12.75 -1.20
CA ARG A 48 -7.09 11.56 -1.49
C ARG A 48 -7.16 10.58 -0.35
N TYR A 49 -6.22 10.63 0.58
CA TYR A 49 -6.10 9.67 1.66
C TYR A 49 -5.66 10.36 2.95
N ASP A 50 -6.36 10.06 4.04
CA ASP A 50 -6.02 10.52 5.39
C ASP A 50 -6.44 9.47 6.42
N LEU A 51 -5.47 8.96 7.18
CA LEU A 51 -5.71 8.10 8.34
C LEU A 51 -6.43 8.83 9.48
N SER A 52 -6.47 10.17 9.47
CA SER A 52 -6.78 11.03 10.60
C SER A 52 -5.78 10.86 11.75
N ALA A 53 -5.76 11.82 12.68
CA ALA A 53 -4.92 11.74 13.87
C ALA A 53 -5.18 10.45 14.69
N VAL A 54 -6.46 10.06 14.85
CA VAL A 54 -6.84 8.86 15.61
C VAL A 54 -6.44 7.59 14.88
N GLY A 55 -6.58 7.54 13.56
CA GLY A 55 -6.17 6.37 12.78
C GLY A 55 -4.65 6.22 12.75
N ARG A 56 -3.90 7.31 12.59
CA ARG A 56 -2.43 7.30 12.70
C ARG A 56 -1.96 6.82 14.08
N MET A 57 -2.56 7.35 15.15
CA MET A 57 -2.27 6.89 16.52
C MET A 57 -2.52 5.39 16.68
N LYS A 58 -3.67 4.89 16.20
CA LYS A 58 -3.98 3.44 16.26
C LYS A 58 -3.01 2.62 15.43
N PHE A 59 -2.71 3.06 14.22
CA PHE A 59 -1.81 2.38 13.30
C PHE A 59 -0.41 2.22 13.91
N ASN A 60 0.18 3.32 14.39
CA ASN A 60 1.51 3.28 15.01
C ASN A 60 1.54 2.37 16.25
N ARG A 61 0.49 2.40 17.08
CA ARG A 61 0.39 1.54 18.25
C ARG A 61 0.25 0.05 17.89
N SER A 62 -0.48 -0.28 16.82
CA SER A 62 -0.56 -1.65 16.30
C SER A 62 0.77 -2.16 15.81
N LEU A 63 1.64 -1.28 15.29
CA LEU A 63 3.02 -1.58 14.90
C LEU A 63 4.04 -1.43 16.04
N LEU A 64 3.57 -1.27 17.28
CA LEU A 64 4.41 -1.12 18.47
C LEU A 64 5.42 0.05 18.39
N ARG A 65 5.09 1.12 17.66
CA ARG A 65 5.90 2.33 17.57
C ARG A 65 5.64 3.24 18.77
N ASP A 66 6.69 3.93 19.22
CA ASP A 66 6.59 4.91 20.33
C ASP A 66 5.88 6.21 19.92
N GLU A 67 5.97 6.58 18.64
CA GLU A 67 5.33 7.79 18.10
C GLU A 67 3.82 7.61 17.93
N ILE A 68 3.02 8.53 18.46
CA ILE A 68 1.55 8.49 18.35
C ILE A 68 0.99 9.44 17.28
N GLU A 69 1.83 10.32 16.74
CA GLU A 69 1.51 11.27 15.68
C GLU A 69 2.26 10.90 14.39
N GLY A 70 1.92 11.54 13.28
CA GLY A 70 2.58 11.31 12.00
C GLY A 70 1.72 11.76 10.82
N SER A 71 2.19 11.46 9.61
CA SER A 71 1.47 11.81 8.37
C SER A 71 0.11 11.12 8.27
N GLY A 72 -0.88 11.80 7.68
CA GLY A 72 -2.17 11.21 7.34
C GLY A 72 -2.08 10.16 6.23
N ILE A 73 -1.10 10.28 5.34
CA ILE A 73 -0.83 9.30 4.27
C ILE A 73 0.09 8.17 4.74
N LEU A 74 0.03 7.04 4.05
CA LEU A 74 0.93 5.92 4.32
C LEU A 74 2.31 6.20 3.72
N SER A 75 3.33 5.60 4.33
CA SER A 75 4.67 5.48 3.75
C SER A 75 4.95 4.06 3.28
N LYS A 76 6.04 3.86 2.53
CA LYS A 76 6.49 2.49 2.18
C LYS A 76 6.83 1.69 3.43
N ASP A 77 7.45 2.33 4.42
CA ASP A 77 7.83 1.69 5.68
C ASP A 77 6.60 1.30 6.50
N ASP A 78 5.51 2.07 6.44
CA ASP A 78 4.23 1.70 7.04
C ASP A 78 3.69 0.39 6.46
N ILE A 79 3.76 0.22 5.15
CA ILE A 79 3.27 -1.00 4.48
C ILE A 79 4.17 -2.19 4.80
N ILE A 80 5.49 -2.02 4.73
CA ILE A 80 6.45 -3.10 5.01
C ILE A 80 6.33 -3.58 6.46
N GLN A 81 6.32 -2.65 7.43
CA GLN A 81 6.17 -3.03 8.83
C GLN A 81 4.80 -3.63 9.12
N GLY A 82 3.73 -3.14 8.48
CA GLY A 82 2.41 -3.74 8.56
C GLY A 82 2.39 -5.20 8.09
N ASP A 83 3.06 -5.48 6.97
CA ASP A 83 3.20 -6.85 6.46
C ASP A 83 4.02 -7.74 7.39
N GLU A 84 5.16 -7.25 7.89
CA GLU A 84 6.02 -7.99 8.83
C GLU A 84 5.30 -8.32 10.14
N GLU A 85 4.57 -7.36 10.71
CA GLU A 85 3.79 -7.59 11.94
C GLU A 85 2.60 -8.54 11.68
N ALA A 86 1.94 -8.46 10.52
CA ALA A 86 0.86 -9.39 10.17
C ALA A 86 1.35 -10.85 10.06
N HIS A 87 2.56 -11.07 9.53
CA HIS A 87 3.16 -12.40 9.44
C HIS A 87 3.73 -12.91 10.78
N ARG A 88 3.94 -12.02 11.77
CA ARG A 88 4.43 -12.41 13.10
C ARG A 88 3.38 -13.15 13.92
N TYR A 89 2.10 -12.93 13.67
CA TYR A 89 0.98 -13.50 14.43
C TYR A 89 0.01 -14.26 13.50
N PRO A 90 0.27 -15.55 13.20
CA PRO A 90 -0.58 -16.39 12.36
C PRO A 90 -1.88 -16.85 13.04
#